data_AF-A0A9N8QWF9-F1
#
_entry.id   AF-A0A9N8QWF9-F1
#
_cell.length_a   1.000
_cell.length_b   1.000
_cell.length_c   1.000
_cell.angle_alpha   90.00
_cell.angle_beta   90.00
_cell.angle_gamma   90.00
#
_symmetry.space_group_name_H-M   'P 1'
#
loop_
_entity.id
_entity.type
_entity.pdbx_description
1 polymer ?
#
loop_
_entity_poly.entity_id
_entity_poly.type
_entity_poly.pdbx_seq_one_letter_code
_entity_poly.pdbx_strand_id
1 'polypeptide(L)'
;MSNLATQTLPHHSDPHSLGAPLACVQGTISKVFLSPEFHHAAEHQQFVIKIDTVVKFEGGTQNLVGTEVFVAVRYGDSEGLAQAIPGLQVGQPIEAQGEYIAQASAYPTADNNNPVLPVLHFTHHPVGYVLYQGHNYS
;
A
#
# COMPACT_ATOMS: atom_id res chain seq x y z
N MET A 1 12.98 -2.03 -15.45
CA MET A 1 13.10 -0.67 -14.91
C MET A 1 13.32 -0.79 -13.42
N SER A 2 14.15 0.06 -12.82
CA SER A 2 14.40 0.06 -11.38
C SER A 2 13.20 0.67 -10.64
N ASN A 3 12.79 0.10 -9.50
CA ASN A 3 11.76 0.69 -8.62
C ASN A 3 12.33 1.72 -7.64
N LEU A 4 13.61 2.07 -7.77
CA LEU A 4 14.25 3.02 -6.87
C LEU A 4 13.71 4.43 -7.04
N ALA A 5 13.57 5.14 -5.94
CA ALA A 5 13.27 6.55 -5.92
C ALA A 5 14.35 7.37 -6.64
N THR A 6 13.97 8.52 -7.19
CA THR A 6 14.90 9.47 -7.80
C THR A 6 15.77 10.22 -6.78
N GLN A 7 15.51 10.04 -5.49
CA GLN A 7 16.24 10.62 -4.37
C GLN A 7 16.16 9.73 -3.14
N THR A 8 17.12 9.87 -2.21
CA THR A 8 17.04 9.21 -0.90
C THR A 8 15.97 9.88 -0.04
N LEU A 9 15.09 9.07 0.56
CA LEU A 9 14.00 9.50 1.43
C LEU A 9 14.24 9.02 2.87
N PRO A 10 13.67 9.69 3.89
CA PRO A 10 13.93 9.33 5.29
C PRO A 10 13.63 7.86 5.63
N HIS A 11 12.57 7.27 5.07
CA HIS A 11 12.20 5.88 5.35
C HIS A 11 13.18 4.87 4.75
N HIS A 12 14.08 5.29 3.85
CA HIS A 12 15.11 4.41 3.28
C HIS A 12 16.15 3.93 4.28
N SER A 13 16.22 4.53 5.48
CA SER A 13 17.06 4.01 6.56
C SER A 13 16.48 2.77 7.24
N ASP A 14 15.19 2.48 7.03
CA ASP A 14 14.58 1.26 7.56
C ASP A 14 15.13 0.02 6.83
N PRO A 15 15.59 -1.04 7.54
CA PRO A 15 16.14 -2.23 6.90
C PRO A 15 15.19 -2.95 5.95
N HIS A 16 13.88 -2.78 6.11
CA HIS A 16 12.86 -3.41 5.28
C HIS A 16 12.45 -2.54 4.08
N SER A 17 12.84 -1.25 4.05
CA SER A 17 12.56 -0.35 2.93
C SER A 17 13.15 -0.88 1.62
N LEU A 18 12.39 -0.77 0.54
CA LEU A 18 12.85 -1.14 -0.81
C LEU A 18 13.58 0.00 -1.54
N GLY A 19 13.72 1.16 -0.90
CA GLY A 19 14.30 2.34 -1.54
C GLY A 19 13.35 2.96 -2.56
N ALA A 20 12.05 2.69 -2.42
CA ALA A 20 11.04 3.04 -3.40
C ALA A 20 10.53 4.48 -3.18
N PRO A 21 9.87 5.08 -4.20
CA PRO A 21 9.13 6.32 -4.03
C PRO A 21 8.06 6.22 -2.94
N LEU A 22 7.83 7.31 -2.21
CA LEU A 22 6.75 7.42 -1.22
C LEU A 22 5.52 8.05 -1.88
N ALA A 23 4.41 7.32 -1.95
CA ALA A 23 3.15 7.81 -2.48
C ALA A 23 2.12 7.97 -1.35
N CYS A 24 1.44 9.11 -1.30
CA CYS A 24 0.16 9.28 -0.63
C CYS A 24 -0.92 9.51 -1.69
N VAL A 25 -1.95 8.68 -1.65
CA VAL A 25 -3.02 8.67 -2.64
C VAL A 25 -4.37 8.66 -1.96
N GLN A 26 -5.32 9.36 -2.59
CA GLN A 26 -6.74 9.27 -2.30
C GLN A 26 -7.42 8.51 -3.43
N GLY A 27 -8.38 7.67 -3.09
CA GLY A 27 -9.07 6.88 -4.07
C GLY A 27 -10.30 6.17 -3.53
N THR A 28 -10.78 5.25 -4.35
CA THR A 28 -11.94 4.43 -4.06
C THR A 28 -11.52 2.97 -3.94
N ILE A 29 -11.99 2.28 -2.90
CA ILE A 29 -11.74 0.84 -2.74
C ILE A 29 -12.45 0.10 -3.88
N SER A 30 -11.71 -0.56 -4.77
CA SER A 30 -12.28 -1.32 -5.89
C SER A 30 -12.44 -2.81 -5.58
N LYS A 31 -11.68 -3.35 -4.62
CA LYS A 31 -11.77 -4.74 -4.17
C LYS A 31 -11.33 -4.88 -2.71
N VAL A 32 -11.99 -5.76 -1.95
CA VAL A 32 -11.56 -6.19 -0.61
C VAL A 32 -11.44 -7.71 -0.63
N PHE A 33 -10.35 -8.25 -0.07
CA PHE A 33 -10.12 -9.69 -0.01
C PHE A 33 -10.62 -10.21 1.35
N LEU A 34 -11.42 -11.27 1.32
CA LEU A 34 -12.13 -11.79 2.51
C LEU A 34 -11.30 -12.79 3.33
N SER A 35 -10.13 -13.20 2.82
CA SER A 35 -9.24 -14.15 3.48
C SER A 35 -7.95 -13.44 3.86
N PRO A 36 -7.54 -13.42 5.13
CA PRO A 36 -6.18 -13.03 5.46
C PRO A 36 -5.22 -14.10 4.90
N GLU A 37 -4.27 -13.68 4.06
CA GLU A 37 -3.13 -14.51 3.74
C GLU A 37 -2.13 -14.46 4.89
N PHE A 38 -1.75 -15.63 5.38
CA PHE A 38 -0.69 -15.80 6.36
C PHE A 38 0.66 -15.81 5.64
N HIS A 39 1.31 -14.65 5.56
CA HIS A 39 2.70 -14.58 5.07
C HIS A 39 3.65 -14.63 6.25
N HIS A 40 4.45 -15.69 6.35
CA HIS A 40 5.53 -15.79 7.34
C HIS A 40 5.10 -15.52 8.80
N ALA A 41 3.92 -16.01 9.19
CA ALA A 41 3.29 -15.81 10.51
C ALA A 41 2.75 -14.38 10.80
N ALA A 42 2.74 -13.50 9.80
CA ALA A 42 2.12 -12.18 9.87
C ALA A 42 0.79 -12.14 9.10
N GLU A 43 -0.22 -11.58 9.75
CA GLU A 43 -1.54 -11.37 9.17
C GLU A 43 -1.52 -10.14 8.26
N HIS A 44 -2.03 -10.29 7.04
CA HIS A 44 -2.16 -9.17 6.09
C HIS A 44 -3.60 -9.00 5.66
N GLN A 45 -4.13 -7.79 5.86
CA GLN A 45 -5.40 -7.38 5.28
C GLN A 45 -5.12 -6.77 3.91
N GLN A 46 -5.83 -7.26 2.89
CA GLN A 46 -5.55 -6.91 1.51
C GLN A 46 -6.77 -6.26 0.83
N PHE A 47 -6.52 -5.29 -0.02
CA PHE A 47 -7.53 -4.60 -0.83
C PHE A 47 -6.90 -3.89 -2.04
N VAL A 48 -7.73 -3.41 -2.96
CA VAL A 48 -7.31 -2.63 -4.11
C VAL A 48 -7.92 -1.23 -4.03
N ILE A 49 -7.10 -0.21 -4.29
CA ILE A 49 -7.53 1.18 -4.43
C ILE A 49 -7.40 1.58 -5.89
N LYS A 50 -8.47 2.13 -6.48
CA LYS A 50 -8.38 2.92 -7.69
C LYS A 50 -8.03 4.36 -7.31
N ILE A 51 -6.88 4.85 -7.77
CA ILE A 51 -6.39 6.18 -7.43
C ILE A 51 -7.21 7.24 -8.15
N ASP A 52 -7.85 8.11 -7.39
CA ASP A 52 -8.57 9.27 -7.90
C ASP A 52 -7.70 10.54 -7.82
N THR A 53 -6.82 10.63 -6.82
CA THR A 53 -5.93 11.76 -6.60
C THR A 53 -4.59 11.31 -6.00
N VAL A 54 -3.50 11.91 -6.47
CA VAL A 54 -2.17 11.77 -5.86
C VAL A 54 -1.92 12.98 -4.96
N VAL A 55 -1.99 12.79 -3.65
CA VAL A 55 -1.74 13.85 -2.66
C VAL A 55 -0.25 14.17 -2.60
N LYS A 56 0.58 13.14 -2.69
CA LYS A 56 2.04 13.24 -2.61
C LYS A 56 2.70 12.10 -3.38
N PHE A 57 3.77 12.38 -4.11
CA PHE A 57 4.60 11.32 -4.71
C PHE A 57 6.08 11.72 -4.71
N GLU A 58 6.76 11.45 -3.60
CA GLU A 58 8.17 11.79 -3.43
C GLU A 58 9.08 10.73 -4.01
N GLY A 59 10.09 11.15 -4.78
CA GLY A 59 11.02 10.22 -5.43
C GLY A 59 10.44 9.51 -6.66
N GLY A 60 9.20 9.82 -7.06
CA GLY A 60 8.57 9.29 -8.26
C GLY A 60 8.18 10.38 -9.25
N THR A 61 8.02 10.03 -10.52
CA THR A 61 7.77 11.00 -11.61
C THR A 61 6.52 10.70 -12.45
N GLN A 62 5.97 9.49 -12.37
CA GLN A 62 4.78 9.13 -13.13
C GLN A 62 3.49 9.68 -12.51
N ASN A 63 2.48 9.90 -13.35
CA ASN A 63 1.11 10.14 -12.89
C ASN A 63 0.45 8.82 -12.52
N LEU A 64 -0.06 8.69 -11.29
CA LEU A 64 -0.70 7.49 -10.80
C LEU A 64 -2.24 7.53 -10.90
N VAL A 65 -2.84 8.67 -11.24
CA VAL A 65 -4.32 8.80 -11.32
C VAL A 65 -4.90 7.80 -12.33
N GLY A 66 -5.96 7.10 -11.90
CA GLY A 66 -6.62 6.04 -12.67
C GLY A 66 -6.00 4.65 -12.50
N THR A 67 -4.82 4.55 -11.86
CA THR A 67 -4.17 3.26 -11.58
C THR A 67 -4.89 2.52 -10.46
N GLU A 68 -5.07 1.22 -10.62
CA GLU A 68 -5.43 0.33 -9.52
C GLU A 68 -4.17 -0.18 -8.82
N VAL A 69 -4.10 -0.02 -7.51
CA VAL A 69 -2.96 -0.48 -6.70
C VAL A 69 -3.43 -1.48 -5.67
N PHE A 70 -2.65 -2.54 -5.52
CA PHE A 70 -2.80 -3.52 -4.47
C PHE A 70 -2.21 -2.98 -3.17
N VAL A 71 -2.94 -3.13 -2.07
CA VAL A 71 -2.52 -2.71 -0.73
C VAL A 71 -2.53 -3.91 0.18
N ALA A 72 -1.45 -4.09 0.94
CA ALA A 72 -1.35 -5.09 1.99
C ALA A 72 -0.95 -4.41 3.30
N VAL A 73 -1.86 -4.45 4.27
CA VAL A 73 -1.65 -3.87 5.60
C VAL A 73 -1.37 -5.01 6.58
N ARG A 74 -0.17 -5.04 7.17
CA ARG A 74 0.16 -5.98 8.24
C ARG A 74 -0.59 -5.63 9.51
N TYR A 75 -1.09 -6.62 10.24
CA TYR A 75 -1.70 -6.43 11.55
C TYR A 75 -1.45 -7.60 12.50
N GLY A 76 -1.76 -7.41 13.79
CA GLY A 76 -1.76 -8.46 14.81
C GLY A 76 -0.40 -8.72 15.48
N ASP A 77 0.63 -7.94 15.14
CA ASP A 77 1.95 -8.01 15.76
C ASP A 77 2.59 -6.62 15.93
N SER A 78 3.84 -6.58 16.41
CA SER A 78 4.56 -5.33 16.69
C SER A 78 5.08 -4.59 15.45
N GLU A 79 4.98 -5.20 14.27
CA GLU A 79 5.49 -4.64 13.02
C GLU A 79 4.37 -4.07 12.14
N GLY A 80 3.10 -4.22 12.53
CA GLY A 80 1.94 -3.69 11.82
C GLY A 80 0.91 -3.02 12.73
N LEU A 81 -0.34 -2.96 12.27
CA LEU A 81 -1.45 -2.46 13.07
C LEU A 81 -1.80 -3.42 14.22
N ALA A 82 -2.36 -2.91 15.30
CA ALA A 82 -2.84 -3.78 16.39
C ALA A 82 -3.95 -4.75 15.94
N GLN A 83 -4.78 -4.33 14.97
CA GLN A 83 -5.88 -5.12 14.40
C GLN A 83 -6.14 -4.70 12.96
N ALA A 84 -6.83 -5.54 12.20
CA ALA A 84 -7.30 -5.21 10.86
C ALA A 84 -8.20 -3.96 10.86
N ILE A 85 -8.21 -3.23 9.75
CA ILE A 85 -9.07 -2.07 9.53
C ILE A 85 -10.53 -2.56 9.43
N PRO A 86 -11.41 -2.19 10.36
CA PRO A 86 -12.77 -2.68 10.39
C PRO A 86 -13.60 -2.09 9.25
N GLY A 87 -14.46 -2.92 8.66
CA GLY A 87 -15.52 -2.43 7.77
C GLY A 87 -15.04 -1.86 6.43
N LEU A 88 -13.87 -2.26 5.91
CA LEU A 88 -13.47 -1.95 4.53
C LEU A 88 -14.56 -2.43 3.55
N GLN A 89 -14.98 -1.54 2.66
CA GLN A 89 -16.06 -1.80 1.71
C GLN A 89 -15.73 -1.25 0.34
N VAL A 90 -16.03 -2.04 -0.70
CA VAL A 90 -15.92 -1.60 -2.10
C VAL A 90 -16.81 -0.37 -2.32
N GLY A 91 -16.29 0.61 -3.07
CA GLY A 91 -16.95 1.87 -3.38
C GLY A 91 -16.77 2.97 -2.33
N GLN A 92 -16.18 2.67 -1.17
CA GLN A 92 -15.90 3.67 -0.15
C GLN A 92 -14.60 4.45 -0.43
N PRO A 93 -14.55 5.74 -0.08
CA PRO A 93 -13.35 6.55 -0.19
C PRO A 93 -12.31 6.14 0.86
N ILE A 94 -11.05 6.27 0.50
CA ILE A 94 -9.90 5.93 1.35
C ILE A 94 -8.69 6.79 0.97
N GLU A 95 -7.83 7.07 1.95
CA GLU A 95 -6.50 7.60 1.72
C GLU A 95 -5.46 6.62 2.27
N ALA A 96 -4.38 6.42 1.54
CA ALA A 96 -3.30 5.55 1.96
C ALA A 96 -1.95 6.15 1.56
N GLN A 97 -0.97 6.00 2.44
CA GLN A 97 0.41 6.32 2.17
C GLN A 97 1.28 5.07 2.31
N GLY A 98 2.23 4.90 1.39
CA GLY A 98 3.19 3.80 1.42
C GLY A 98 4.27 3.90 0.35
N GLU A 99 5.20 2.96 0.36
CA GLU A 99 6.17 2.77 -0.71
C GLU A 99 5.47 2.26 -1.96
N TYR A 100 5.56 3.01 -3.07
CA TYR A 100 4.99 2.62 -4.33
C TYR A 100 5.94 1.67 -5.09
N ILE A 101 5.45 0.47 -5.39
CA ILE A 101 6.14 -0.53 -6.20
C ILE A 101 5.42 -0.63 -7.54
N ALA A 102 6.08 -0.21 -8.61
CA ALA A 102 5.53 -0.32 -9.96
C ALA A 102 5.27 -1.78 -10.34
N GLN A 103 4.27 -2.03 -11.17
CA GLN A 103 3.88 -3.37 -11.64
C GLN A 103 5.08 -4.18 -12.16
N ALA A 104 6.01 -3.56 -12.89
CA ALA A 104 7.20 -4.24 -13.44
C ALA A 104 8.21 -4.72 -12.37
N SER A 105 8.03 -4.30 -11.12
CA SER A 105 8.86 -4.64 -9.97
C SER A 105 8.08 -5.29 -8.83
N ALA A 106 6.74 -5.35 -8.94
CA ALA A 106 5.89 -6.06 -8.00
C ALA A 106 6.07 -7.58 -8.20
N TYR A 107 6.32 -8.29 -7.10
CA TYR A 107 6.39 -9.75 -7.13
C TYR A 107 4.96 -10.35 -7.07
N PRO A 108 4.64 -11.37 -7.90
CA PRO A 108 3.34 -12.01 -7.84
C PRO A 108 3.07 -12.71 -6.50
N THR A 109 1.94 -12.43 -5.87
CA THR A 109 1.45 -13.18 -4.69
C THR A 109 0.23 -14.02 -5.06
N ALA A 110 -0.31 -14.84 -4.15
CA ALA A 110 -1.51 -15.61 -4.48
C ALA A 110 -2.73 -14.71 -4.77
N ASP A 111 -2.83 -13.55 -4.10
CA ASP A 111 -3.88 -12.54 -4.35
C ASP A 111 -3.51 -11.44 -5.36
N ASN A 112 -2.24 -11.32 -5.74
CA ASN A 112 -1.74 -10.36 -6.73
C ASN A 112 -0.91 -11.06 -7.83
N ASN A 113 -1.54 -11.92 -8.66
CA ASN A 113 -0.83 -12.67 -9.72
C ASN A 113 -1.45 -12.59 -11.12
N ASN A 114 -2.71 -12.15 -11.28
CA ASN A 114 -3.38 -12.18 -12.59
C ASN A 114 -4.51 -11.15 -12.73
N PRO A 115 -4.24 -9.93 -13.24
CA PRO A 115 -2.91 -9.39 -13.51
C PRO A 115 -2.18 -9.03 -12.21
N VAL A 116 -0.84 -8.96 -12.26
CA VAL A 116 -0.06 -8.30 -11.20
C VAL A 116 -0.34 -6.81 -11.25
N LEU A 117 -0.77 -6.25 -10.13
CA LEU A 117 -0.98 -4.82 -9.90
C LEU A 117 0.29 -4.20 -9.27
N PRO A 118 0.52 -2.88 -9.47
CA PRO A 118 1.44 -2.14 -8.63
C PRO A 118 1.00 -2.20 -7.16
N VAL A 119 1.95 -2.07 -6.24
CA VAL A 119 1.72 -2.28 -4.80
C VAL A 119 2.00 -0.99 -4.04
N LEU A 120 1.15 -0.65 -3.07
CA LEU A 120 1.53 0.24 -1.96
C LEU A 120 1.96 -0.63 -0.79
N HIS A 121 3.26 -0.65 -0.55
CA HIS A 121 3.91 -1.35 0.56
C HIS A 121 4.09 -0.40 1.75
N PHE A 122 4.36 -0.91 2.96
CA PHE A 122 4.49 -0.11 4.18
C PHE A 122 3.34 0.87 4.42
N THR A 123 2.08 0.47 4.23
CA THR A 123 0.92 1.29 4.62
C THR A 123 0.66 1.27 6.13
N HIS A 124 1.74 1.29 6.91
CA HIS A 124 1.86 1.27 8.37
C HIS A 124 3.30 1.73 8.71
N HIS A 125 3.75 1.55 9.95
CA HIS A 125 5.17 1.72 10.30
C HIS A 125 6.13 1.14 9.23
N PRO A 126 7.20 1.84 8.81
CA PRO A 126 7.76 3.07 9.39
C PRO A 126 7.24 4.39 8.79
N VAL A 127 6.47 4.36 7.70
CA VAL A 127 6.21 5.57 6.89
C VAL A 127 4.77 5.72 6.41
N GLY A 128 3.98 4.66 6.38
CA GLY A 128 2.63 4.72 5.85
C GLY A 128 1.54 4.77 6.88
N TYR A 129 0.33 4.91 6.35
CA TYR A 129 -0.91 4.90 7.10
C TYR A 129 -2.06 4.60 6.14
N VAL A 130 -3.22 4.32 6.74
CA VAL A 130 -4.51 4.32 6.06
C VAL A 130 -5.45 5.24 6.82
N LEU A 131 -6.12 6.14 6.11
CA LEU A 131 -7.21 6.96 6.64
C LEU A 131 -8.52 6.46 6.03
N TYR A 132 -9.39 5.89 6.87
CA TYR A 132 -10.66 5.31 6.46
C TYR A 132 -11.77 5.71 7.44
N GLN A 133 -12.90 6.20 6.91
CA GLN A 133 -14.04 6.68 7.71
C GLN A 133 -13.67 7.69 8.82
N GLY A 134 -12.64 8.50 8.59
CA GLY A 134 -12.15 9.50 9.56
C GLY A 134 -11.21 8.94 10.65
N HIS A 135 -10.89 7.64 10.60
CA HIS A 135 -9.93 7.00 11.50
C HIS A 135 -8.59 6.80 10.80
N ASN A 136 -7.51 7.21 11.47
CA ASN A 136 -6.14 6.98 11.02
C ASN A 136 -5.58 5.68 11.62
N TYR A 137 -4.99 4.83 10.77
CA TYR A 137 -4.37 3.56 11.10
C TYR A 137 -2.90 3.59 10.66
N SER A 138 -1.95 3.46 11.59
CA SER A 138 -0.50 3.54 11.31
C SER A 138 0.32 2.69 12.26
#